data_AF-A0A8I1LNC0-F1
#
_entry.id   AF-A0A8I1LNC0-F1
#
_cell.length_a   1.000
_cell.length_b   1.000
_cell.length_c   1.000
_cell.angle_alpha   90.00
_cell.angle_beta   90.00
_cell.angle_gamma   90.00
#
_symmetry.space_group_name_H-M   'P 1'
#
loop_
_entity.id
_entity.type
_entity.pdbx_description
1 polymer ?
#
loop_
_entity_poly.entity_id
_entity_poly.type
_entity_poly.pdbx_seq_one_letter_code
_entity_poly.pdbx_strand_id
1 'polypeptide(L)'
;MNLMWISSWIRSLAVTFGALSGSIAAFWERETPEVVVGQTCDILDMWLDIETSYAELSEEDKQTVQEQQQGWKPRFSGFDGNNEDHYGVARHLVNKMGRYQEFKDREMNSHCPMLDSYLAMHQAFEQVRPHAQARNMTVQEIATVLDARHQRANAPA
;
A
#
# COMPACT_ATOMS: atom_id res chain seq x y z
N MET A 1 -10.32 -10.37 35.43
CA MET A 1 -9.34 -10.64 36.51
C MET A 1 -9.05 -12.14 36.46
N ASN A 2 -7.90 -12.69 36.06
CA ASN A 2 -6.60 -12.14 35.70
C ASN A 2 -5.98 -13.12 34.66
N LEU A 3 -5.49 -12.61 33.53
CA LEU A 3 -5.03 -13.33 32.32
C LEU A 3 -3.62 -13.96 32.47
N MET A 4 -3.25 -14.36 33.70
CA MET A 4 -1.88 -14.78 34.06
C MET A 4 -1.63 -16.29 34.03
N TRP A 5 -2.49 -17.09 33.39
CA TRP A 5 -2.40 -18.57 33.44
C TRP A 5 -2.21 -19.29 32.09
N ILE A 6 -2.14 -18.58 30.95
CA ILE A 6 -1.98 -19.23 29.63
C ILE A 6 -0.54 -19.13 29.08
N SER A 7 0.33 -18.29 29.66
CA SER A 7 1.69 -18.06 29.12
C SER A 7 2.76 -19.07 29.53
N SER A 8 2.45 -20.10 30.35
CA SER A 8 3.47 -21.01 30.88
C SER A 8 3.58 -22.38 30.18
N TRP A 9 2.69 -22.73 29.24
CA TRP A 9 2.67 -24.07 28.62
C TRP A 9 3.18 -24.15 27.17
N ILE A 10 3.61 -23.05 26.54
CA ILE A 10 4.15 -23.08 25.16
C ILE A 10 5.70 -23.04 25.13
N ARG A 11 6.38 -22.84 26.26
CA ARG A 11 7.86 -22.85 26.32
C ARG A 11 8.50 -24.24 26.50
N SER A 12 7.75 -25.34 26.41
CA SER A 12 8.26 -26.68 26.67
C SER A 12 7.87 -27.72 25.62
N LEU A 13 8.17 -27.44 24.35
CA LEU A 13 8.36 -28.44 23.29
C LEU A 13 9.52 -28.02 22.38
N ALA A 14 10.67 -27.72 22.97
CA ALA A 14 11.88 -27.32 22.26
C ALA A 14 13.06 -28.21 22.65
N VAL A 15 12.90 -29.53 22.65
CA VAL A 15 14.04 -30.48 22.68
C VAL A 15 13.67 -31.71 21.87
N THR A 16 13.91 -31.64 20.55
CA THR A 16 14.48 -32.68 19.65
C THR A 16 14.21 -32.26 18.21
N PHE A 17 15.14 -31.51 17.60
CA PHE A 17 15.46 -31.39 16.16
C PHE A 17 16.28 -30.11 15.98
N GLY A 18 17.59 -30.19 16.24
CA GLY A 18 18.52 -29.04 16.33
C GLY A 18 18.76 -28.23 15.05
N ALA A 19 18.10 -28.55 13.94
CA ALA A 19 18.15 -27.76 12.70
C ALA A 19 16.90 -26.90 12.47
N LEU A 20 15.76 -27.24 13.11
CA LEU A 20 14.50 -26.50 12.96
C LEU A 20 14.37 -25.34 13.95
N SER A 21 15.07 -25.38 15.09
CA SER A 21 15.00 -24.30 16.08
C SER A 21 15.62 -22.99 15.58
N GLY A 22 16.70 -23.05 14.81
CA GLY A 22 17.35 -21.87 14.24
C GLY A 22 16.51 -21.20 13.14
N SER A 23 15.87 -21.99 12.27
CA SER A 23 15.01 -21.45 11.20
C SER A 23 13.69 -20.88 11.73
N ILE A 24 13.14 -21.48 12.78
CA ILE A 24 11.94 -20.97 13.46
C ILE A 24 12.27 -19.67 14.21
N ALA A 25 13.38 -19.60 14.96
CA ALA A 25 13.78 -18.37 15.64
C ALA A 25 14.04 -17.22 14.64
N ALA A 26 14.78 -17.49 13.57
CA ALA A 26 15.03 -16.50 12.51
C ALA A 26 13.77 -16.08 11.76
N PHE A 27 12.73 -16.92 11.67
CA PHE A 27 11.44 -16.56 11.11
C PHE A 27 10.70 -15.55 12.00
N TRP A 28 10.77 -15.70 13.33
CA TRP A 28 10.12 -14.79 14.28
C TRP A 28 10.86 -13.46 14.47
N GLU A 29 12.15 -13.40 14.14
CA GLU A 29 12.99 -12.20 14.23
C GLU A 29 13.09 -11.41 12.92
N ARG A 30 12.32 -11.75 11.88
CA ARG A 30 12.35 -10.97 10.64
C ARG A 30 11.76 -9.57 10.87
N GLU A 31 12.64 -8.58 10.81
CA GLU A 31 12.23 -7.20 10.65
C GLU A 31 11.82 -6.93 9.20
N THR A 32 10.75 -6.16 9.03
CA THR A 32 10.36 -5.67 7.72
C THR A 32 11.42 -4.66 7.25
N PRO A 33 12.00 -4.81 6.04
CA PRO A 33 13.01 -3.87 5.55
C PRO A 33 12.48 -2.43 5.50
N GLU A 34 13.33 -1.46 5.86
CA GLU A 34 12.97 -0.04 5.87
C GLU A 34 12.45 0.44 4.51
N VAL A 35 13.02 -0.07 3.41
CA VAL A 35 12.56 0.23 2.04
C VAL A 35 11.09 -0.16 1.81
N VAL A 36 10.62 -1.27 2.38
CA VAL A 36 9.22 -1.70 2.25
C VAL A 36 8.32 -0.73 3.02
N VAL A 37 8.75 -0.30 4.21
CA VAL A 37 8.01 0.67 5.02
C VAL A 37 7.92 2.03 4.32
N GLY A 38 9.04 2.52 3.80
CA GLY A 38 9.12 3.77 3.03
C GLY A 38 8.22 3.74 1.80
N GLN A 39 8.39 2.72 0.93
CA GLN A 39 7.53 2.55 -0.24
C GLN A 39 6.05 2.43 0.10
N THR A 40 5.70 1.76 1.21
CA THR A 40 4.31 1.68 1.64
C THR A 40 3.77 3.06 2.00
N CYS A 41 4.53 3.88 2.74
CA CYS A 41 4.09 5.23 3.10
C CYS A 41 3.94 6.11 1.86
N ASP A 42 4.93 6.09 0.96
CA ASP A 42 4.94 6.84 -0.30
C ASP A 42 3.70 6.50 -1.17
N ILE A 43 3.38 5.20 -1.28
CA ILE A 43 2.22 4.73 -2.04
C ILE A 43 0.90 5.16 -1.37
N LEU A 44 0.80 5.06 -0.04
CA LEU A 44 -0.39 5.48 0.69
C LEU A 44 -0.60 7.00 0.63
N ASP A 45 0.47 7.79 0.73
CA ASP A 45 0.44 9.26 0.57
C ASP A 45 -0.04 9.63 -0.84
N MET A 46 0.54 9.02 -1.89
CA MET A 46 0.10 9.24 -3.27
C MET A 46 -1.39 8.91 -3.45
N TRP A 47 -1.85 7.75 -2.97
CA TRP A 47 -3.25 7.36 -3.13
C TRP A 47 -4.19 8.27 -2.35
N LEU A 48 -3.78 8.77 -1.18
CA LEU A 48 -4.55 9.73 -0.42
C LEU A 48 -4.69 11.04 -1.20
N ASP A 49 -3.60 11.54 -1.78
CA ASP A 49 -3.59 12.78 -2.58
C ASP A 49 -4.45 12.60 -3.86
N ILE A 50 -4.37 11.45 -4.54
CA ILE A 50 -5.20 11.14 -5.72
C ILE A 50 -6.70 11.10 -5.35
N GLU A 51 -7.08 10.32 -4.32
CA GLU A 51 -8.49 10.16 -3.95
C GLU A 51 -9.09 11.47 -3.43
N THR A 52 -8.32 12.25 -2.66
CA THR A 52 -8.73 13.57 -2.17
C THR A 52 -8.89 14.56 -3.32
N SER A 53 -7.89 14.66 -4.20
CA SER A 53 -7.95 15.55 -5.36
C SER A 53 -9.12 15.20 -6.28
N TYR A 54 -9.33 13.90 -6.54
CA TYR A 54 -10.43 13.41 -7.35
C TYR A 54 -11.81 13.71 -6.75
N ALA A 55 -11.95 13.61 -5.42
CA ALA A 55 -13.21 13.89 -4.74
C ALA A 55 -13.64 15.36 -4.88
N GLU A 56 -12.68 16.28 -4.93
CA GLU A 56 -12.91 17.73 -5.04
C GLU A 56 -13.14 18.22 -6.48
N LEU A 57 -12.88 17.38 -7.50
CA LEU A 57 -13.16 17.73 -8.88
C LEU A 57 -14.66 17.97 -9.12
N SER A 58 -14.95 18.78 -10.15
CA SER A 58 -16.30 18.90 -10.69
C SER A 58 -16.77 17.56 -11.28
N GLU A 59 -18.09 17.36 -11.44
CA GLU A 59 -18.60 16.12 -12.03
C GLU A 59 -18.15 15.94 -13.50
N GLU A 60 -17.99 17.04 -14.25
CA GLU A 60 -17.46 17.03 -15.62
C GLU A 60 -15.98 16.57 -15.66
N ASP A 61 -15.18 17.07 -14.73
CA ASP A 61 -13.77 16.68 -14.58
C ASP A 61 -13.63 15.24 -14.11
N LYS A 62 -14.48 14.78 -13.18
CA LYS A 62 -14.53 13.38 -12.74
C LYS A 62 -14.86 12.43 -13.88
N GLN A 63 -15.79 12.83 -14.75
CA GLN A 63 -16.14 12.07 -15.94
C GLN A 63 -14.96 12.01 -16.92
N THR A 64 -14.28 13.14 -17.13
CA THR A 64 -13.07 13.20 -17.98
C THR A 64 -11.99 12.21 -17.51
N VAL A 65 -11.70 12.17 -16.21
CA VAL A 65 -10.75 11.18 -15.65
C VAL A 65 -11.26 9.75 -15.85
N GLN A 66 -12.53 9.48 -15.55
CA GLN A 66 -13.09 8.13 -15.71
C GLN A 66 -13.01 7.66 -17.17
N GLU A 67 -13.34 8.51 -18.14
CA GLU A 67 -13.26 8.17 -19.56
C GLU A 67 -11.83 7.81 -20.00
N GLN A 68 -10.83 8.57 -19.53
CA GLN A 68 -9.41 8.26 -19.77
C GLN A 68 -8.99 6.94 -19.11
N GLN A 69 -9.56 6.62 -17.96
CA GLN A 69 -9.30 5.39 -17.20
C GLN A 69 -10.29 4.26 -17.52
N GLN A 70 -10.84 4.23 -18.74
CA GLN A 70 -11.73 3.16 -19.23
C GLN A 70 -12.98 2.92 -18.36
N GLY A 71 -13.53 4.00 -17.81
CA GLY A 71 -14.70 4.01 -16.93
C GLY A 71 -14.41 3.69 -15.46
N TRP A 72 -13.14 3.48 -15.10
CA TRP A 72 -12.76 3.17 -13.72
C TRP A 72 -12.61 4.43 -12.85
N LYS A 73 -13.10 4.34 -11.62
CA LYS A 73 -12.94 5.41 -10.61
C LYS A 73 -11.63 5.22 -9.84
N PRO A 74 -10.80 6.27 -9.72
CA PRO A 74 -9.55 6.19 -8.96
C PRO A 74 -9.83 5.77 -7.51
N ARG A 75 -9.34 4.59 -7.14
CA ARG A 75 -9.51 4.05 -5.79
C ARG A 75 -8.40 3.05 -5.47
N PHE A 76 -7.73 3.24 -4.34
CA PHE A 76 -6.73 2.31 -3.83
C PHE A 76 -7.37 0.95 -3.51
N SER A 77 -6.87 -0.11 -4.17
CA SER A 77 -7.33 -1.49 -3.99
C SER A 77 -6.51 -2.27 -2.94
N GLY A 78 -5.43 -1.68 -2.43
CA GLY A 78 -4.52 -2.36 -1.52
C GLY A 78 -3.39 -3.10 -2.24
N PHE A 79 -2.79 -4.04 -1.52
CA PHE A 79 -1.64 -4.85 -1.95
C PHE A 79 -2.01 -6.33 -1.95
N ASP A 80 -1.25 -7.17 -2.64
CA ASP A 80 -1.46 -8.61 -2.64
C ASP A 80 -1.08 -9.18 -1.27
N GLY A 81 -2.09 -9.61 -0.51
CA GLY A 81 -1.88 -10.15 0.83
C GLY A 81 -1.07 -11.44 0.89
N ASN A 82 -0.86 -12.12 -0.25
CA ASN A 82 -0.08 -13.36 -0.32
C ASN A 82 1.36 -13.14 -0.77
N ASN A 83 1.63 -12.06 -1.51
CA ASN A 83 2.87 -11.89 -2.27
C ASN A 83 3.58 -10.56 -2.03
N GLU A 84 2.96 -9.58 -1.36
CA GLU A 84 3.51 -8.25 -1.15
C GLU A 84 3.58 -7.92 0.35
N ASP A 85 4.80 -7.83 0.90
CA ASP A 85 5.05 -7.47 2.31
C ASP A 85 4.40 -6.11 2.69
N HIS A 86 4.24 -5.22 1.71
CA HIS A 86 3.54 -3.93 1.83
C HIS A 86 2.12 -4.07 2.37
N TYR A 87 1.42 -5.18 2.12
CA TYR A 87 0.09 -5.46 2.69
C TYR A 87 0.11 -5.42 4.22
N GLY A 88 1.09 -6.12 4.83
CA GLY A 88 1.24 -6.20 6.28
C GLY A 88 1.55 -4.83 6.89
N VAL A 89 2.46 -4.09 6.26
CA VAL A 89 2.81 -2.72 6.67
C VAL A 89 1.61 -1.80 6.58
N ALA A 90 0.89 -1.80 5.46
CA ALA A 90 -0.26 -0.93 5.24
C ALA A 90 -1.36 -1.19 6.28
N ARG A 91 -1.66 -2.47 6.58
CA ARG A 91 -2.60 -2.81 7.65
C ARG A 91 -2.12 -2.37 9.03
N HIS A 92 -0.82 -2.46 9.30
CA HIS A 92 -0.27 -2.01 10.58
C HIS A 92 -0.41 -0.49 10.74
N LEU A 93 0.00 0.27 9.73
CA LEU A 93 -0.12 1.74 9.71
C LEU A 93 -1.56 2.19 9.92
N VAL A 94 -2.51 1.59 9.19
CA VAL A 94 -3.93 1.95 9.26
C VAL A 94 -4.59 1.49 10.57
N ASN A 95 -4.46 0.20 10.91
CA ASN A 95 -5.29 -0.39 11.96
C ASN A 95 -4.65 -0.35 13.36
N LYS A 96 -3.33 -0.17 13.44
CA LYS A 96 -2.60 -0.19 14.71
C LYS A 96 -2.00 1.17 15.07
N MET A 97 -1.45 1.88 14.09
CA MET A 97 -0.83 3.19 14.33
C MET A 97 -1.81 4.36 14.16
N GLY A 98 -2.99 4.15 13.58
CA GLY A 98 -3.96 5.21 13.38
C GLY A 98 -3.58 6.22 12.29
N ARG A 99 -2.68 5.85 11.37
CA ARG A 99 -2.35 6.65 10.18
C ARG A 99 -3.30 6.31 9.03
N TYR A 100 -3.40 7.15 7.99
CA TYR A 100 -4.19 6.87 6.79
C TYR A 100 -5.61 6.36 7.09
N GLN A 101 -6.32 7.04 7.98
CA GLN A 101 -7.62 6.56 8.49
C GLN A 101 -8.71 6.59 7.41
N GLU A 102 -8.50 7.33 6.33
CA GLU A 102 -9.28 7.31 5.10
C GLU A 102 -9.33 5.91 4.47
N PHE A 103 -8.34 5.06 4.79
CA PHE A 103 -8.29 3.68 4.35
C PHE A 103 -8.83 2.66 5.35
N LYS A 104 -9.26 3.11 6.52
CA LYS A 104 -9.77 2.22 7.57
C LYS A 104 -11.03 1.49 7.11
N ASP A 105 -11.18 0.25 7.57
CA ASP A 105 -12.31 -0.64 7.28
C ASP A 105 -12.50 -1.00 5.79
N ARG A 106 -11.57 -0.61 4.91
CA ARG A 106 -11.56 -1.06 3.50
C ARG A 106 -10.95 -2.45 3.37
N GLU A 107 -11.40 -3.19 2.35
CA GLU A 107 -10.62 -4.29 1.81
C GLU A 107 -9.34 -3.71 1.19
N MET A 108 -8.19 -4.10 1.73
CA MET A 108 -6.86 -3.69 1.26
C MET A 108 -6.05 -4.88 0.71
N ASN A 109 -6.72 -6.00 0.44
CA ASN A 109 -6.11 -7.12 -0.27
C ASN A 109 -6.55 -7.01 -1.73
N SER A 110 -5.62 -6.71 -2.64
CA SER A 110 -5.91 -6.56 -4.06
C SER A 110 -6.19 -7.90 -4.75
N HIS A 111 -5.77 -9.03 -4.14
CA HIS A 111 -5.78 -10.37 -4.73
C HIS A 111 -4.99 -10.50 -6.05
N CYS A 112 -4.16 -9.51 -6.37
CA CYS A 112 -3.23 -9.53 -7.48
C CYS A 112 -2.03 -8.60 -7.21
N PRO A 113 -0.85 -8.87 -7.80
CA PRO A 113 0.32 -8.00 -7.65
C PRO A 113 0.05 -6.59 -8.16
N MET A 114 0.33 -5.58 -7.33
CA MET A 114 0.10 -4.17 -7.61
C MET A 114 1.34 -3.30 -7.41
N LEU A 115 2.36 -3.79 -6.69
CA LEU A 115 3.52 -3.01 -6.26
C LEU A 115 4.23 -2.33 -7.42
N ASP A 116 4.55 -3.07 -8.49
CA ASP A 116 5.25 -2.50 -9.65
C ASP A 116 4.46 -1.38 -10.32
N SER A 117 3.13 -1.52 -10.42
CA SER A 117 2.26 -0.47 -10.93
C SER A 117 2.26 0.74 -10.00
N TYR A 118 2.16 0.54 -8.69
CA TYR A 118 2.19 1.66 -7.74
C TYR A 118 3.52 2.38 -7.70
N LEU A 119 4.65 1.68 -7.87
CA LEU A 119 5.97 2.32 -7.95
C LEU A 119 6.11 3.17 -9.22
N ALA A 120 5.59 2.70 -10.35
CA ALA A 120 5.55 3.49 -11.59
C ALA A 120 4.66 4.74 -11.44
N MET A 121 3.49 4.58 -10.82
CA MET A 121 2.61 5.69 -10.47
C MET A 121 3.29 6.68 -9.54
N HIS A 122 3.98 6.21 -8.49
CA HIS A 122 4.67 7.07 -7.53
C HIS A 122 5.78 7.89 -8.19
N GLN A 123 6.52 7.29 -9.12
CA GLN A 123 7.52 8.03 -9.90
C GLN A 123 6.89 9.17 -10.72
N ALA A 124 5.74 8.93 -11.36
CA ALA A 124 5.01 9.97 -12.08
C ALA A 124 4.43 11.03 -11.13
N PHE A 125 3.93 10.59 -9.97
CA PHE A 125 3.39 11.45 -8.92
C PHE A 125 4.41 12.47 -8.43
N GLU A 126 5.64 12.04 -8.11
CA GLU A 126 6.70 12.94 -7.67
C GLU A 126 7.08 14.01 -8.71
N GLN A 127 6.81 13.79 -10.01
CA GLN A 127 7.03 14.81 -11.05
C GLN A 127 5.93 15.86 -11.12
N VAL A 128 4.71 15.51 -10.71
CA VAL A 128 3.53 16.39 -10.79
C VAL A 128 3.11 16.92 -9.42
N ARG A 129 3.64 16.35 -8.34
CA ARG A 129 3.27 16.71 -6.98
C ARG A 129 3.55 18.20 -6.75
N PRO A 130 2.56 18.99 -6.33
CA PRO A 130 2.74 20.42 -6.14
C PRO A 130 3.49 20.70 -4.83
N HIS A 131 4.78 20.36 -4.76
CA HIS A 131 5.63 20.52 -3.57
C HIS A 131 5.66 21.96 -3.01
N ALA A 132 5.27 22.96 -3.82
CA ALA A 132 5.33 24.39 -3.46
C ALA A 132 3.96 25.09 -3.34
N GLN A 133 2.85 24.48 -3.78
CA GLN A 133 1.59 25.22 -4.01
C GLN A 133 0.45 24.86 -3.05
N ALA A 134 0.62 23.86 -2.17
CA ALA A 134 -0.41 23.41 -1.22
C ALA A 134 -1.81 23.29 -1.86
N ARG A 135 -1.86 22.76 -3.09
CA ARG A 135 -3.08 22.59 -3.88
C ARG A 135 -3.30 21.12 -4.20
N ASN A 136 -4.52 20.78 -4.56
CA ASN A 136 -4.87 19.48 -5.10
C ASN A 136 -4.42 19.31 -6.55
N MET A 137 -4.32 18.06 -6.99
CA MET A 137 -3.92 17.70 -8.34
C MET A 137 -5.00 18.11 -9.35
N THR A 138 -4.58 18.54 -10.54
CA THR A 138 -5.48 18.80 -11.67
C THR A 138 -5.92 17.48 -12.32
N VAL A 139 -6.95 17.55 -13.18
CA VAL A 139 -7.42 16.42 -14.00
C VAL A 139 -6.27 15.76 -14.76
N GLN A 140 -5.43 16.56 -15.40
CA GLN A 140 -4.32 16.09 -16.22
C GLN A 140 -3.22 15.45 -15.38
N GLU A 141 -2.96 15.97 -14.18
CA GLU A 141 -1.98 15.39 -13.26
C GLU A 141 -2.48 14.05 -12.71
N ILE A 142 -3.76 13.95 -12.32
CA ILE A 142 -4.36 12.68 -11.89
C ILE A 142 -4.27 11.65 -13.02
N ALA A 143 -4.65 12.01 -14.25
CA ALA A 143 -4.56 11.12 -15.40
C ALA A 143 -3.13 10.67 -15.67
N THR A 144 -2.16 11.59 -15.63
CA THR A 144 -0.73 11.29 -15.84
C THR A 144 -0.23 10.24 -14.85
N VAL A 145 -0.59 10.38 -13.58
CA VAL A 145 -0.20 9.43 -12.54
C VAL A 145 -0.88 8.08 -12.73
N LEU A 146 -2.19 8.06 -13.01
CA LEU A 146 -2.93 6.82 -13.21
C LEU A 146 -2.45 6.05 -14.45
N ASP A 147 -2.12 6.73 -15.55
CA ASP A 147 -1.63 6.10 -16.79
C ASP A 147 -0.29 5.40 -16.60
N ALA A 148 0.55 5.88 -15.67
CA ALA A 148 1.85 5.27 -15.38
C ALA A 148 1.74 3.82 -14.90
N ARG A 149 0.58 3.41 -14.36
CA ARG A 149 0.31 2.02 -13.95
C ARG A 149 0.51 0.99 -15.06
N HIS A 150 0.35 1.40 -16.32
CA HIS A 150 0.40 0.54 -17.50
C HIS A 150 1.78 0.52 -18.17
N GLN A 151 2.68 1.45 -17.82
CA GLN A 151 3.90 1.68 -18.57
C GLN A 151 4.96 0.59 -18.39
N ARG A 152 4.86 -0.27 -17.36
CA ARG A 152 5.77 -1.41 -17.17
C ARG A 152 5.34 -2.69 -17.87
N ALA A 153 4.10 -2.80 -18.33
CA ALA A 153 3.67 -3.95 -19.14
C ALA A 153 4.43 -4.06 -20.47
N ASN A 154 5.11 -2.98 -20.90
CA ASN A 154 5.75 -2.86 -22.22
C ASN A 154 7.28 -2.64 -22.18
N ALA A 155 7.93 -2.75 -21.02
CA ALA A 155 9.40 -2.64 -20.93
C ALA A 155 10.05 -4.03 -21.06
N PRO A 156 10.95 -4.27 -22.03
CA PRO A 156 11.66 -5.54 -22.11
C PRO A 156 12.63 -5.71 -20.93
N ALA A 157 12.72 -6.95 -20.42
CA ALA A 157 13.63 -7.38 -19.37
C ALA A 157 15.11 -7.30 -19.76
#